data_AF-A0A641AU98-F1
#
_entry.id   AF-A0A641AU98-F1
#
_cell.length_a   1.000
_cell.length_b   1.000
_cell.length_c   1.000
_cell.angle_alpha   90.00
_cell.angle_beta   90.00
_cell.angle_gamma   90.00
#
_symmetry.space_group_name_H-M   'P 1'
#
loop_
_entity.id
_entity.type
_entity.pdbx_description
1 polymer ?
#
loop_
_entity_poly.entity_id
_entity_poly.type
_entity_poly.pdbx_seq_one_letter_code
_entity_poly.pdbx_strand_id
1 'polypeptide(L)'
;MRPSALTRSAIAVATLSLGSLALAAVPAQADTPSGISRDMVLTAAAGVRATPPGTGTVLFGDAKGYGSAANRALKAMVNRVCVTDPDGPELSLGFIAGAAAPGGSTDGVVVSAYILNIEASSSSGSEAGRVCSFGVLAPVGLRSVLTGTAALTGAPAVAVSGDVFATPASNIAFGPSSPEPSTGTPTFTASGNAIQSNVVKVKDKKTTSQKKAAKVKYDKRLKAAKKAYKKALDKAGSSKSKAAKAAWTAKKKAAKAAYRYAIAGYKLVTQKVNSPFSISAKSTPPPAP
;
A
#
# COMPACT_ATOMS: atom_id res chain seq x y z
N MET A 1 -3.51 33.70 55.52
CA MET A 1 -2.62 33.37 54.39
C MET A 1 -3.02 32.03 53.81
N ARG A 2 -3.21 31.96 52.49
CA ARG A 2 -3.79 30.83 51.74
C ARG A 2 -2.74 29.74 51.50
N PRO A 3 -3.02 28.44 51.69
CA PRO A 3 -2.22 27.39 51.08
C PRO A 3 -2.71 27.13 49.64
N SER A 4 -1.81 27.38 48.68
CA SER A 4 -2.02 27.12 47.26
C SER A 4 -2.19 25.64 46.96
N ALA A 5 -3.28 25.32 46.28
CA ALA A 5 -3.48 24.09 45.52
C ALA A 5 -2.82 24.25 44.15
N LEU A 6 -1.84 23.40 43.80
CA LEU A 6 -1.51 23.00 42.41
C LEU A 6 -0.25 22.13 42.39
N THR A 7 -0.40 20.81 42.34
CA THR A 7 0.51 20.00 41.53
C THR A 7 -0.25 18.83 40.93
N ARG A 8 -0.27 18.85 39.59
CA ARG A 8 -1.10 18.06 38.70
C ARG A 8 -0.59 16.62 38.66
N SER A 9 -1.44 15.66 39.03
CA SER A 9 -1.19 14.25 38.75
C SER A 9 -1.27 14.00 37.25
N ALA A 10 -0.14 13.68 36.63
CA ALA A 10 -0.07 13.12 35.29
C ALA A 10 -0.58 11.67 35.35
N ILE A 11 -1.88 11.47 35.07
CA ILE A 11 -2.42 10.13 34.82
C ILE A 11 -2.20 9.86 33.34
N ALA A 12 -1.14 9.13 33.02
CA ALA A 12 -0.94 8.50 31.72
C ALA A 12 -2.05 7.46 31.50
N VAL A 13 -3.12 7.87 30.83
CA VAL A 13 -4.15 6.94 30.36
C VAL A 13 -3.59 6.27 29.11
N ALA A 14 -2.99 5.09 29.29
CA ALA A 14 -2.74 4.15 28.21
C ALA A 14 -4.09 3.69 27.65
N THR A 15 -4.64 4.44 26.69
CA THR A 15 -5.77 4.01 25.87
C THR A 15 -5.29 2.91 24.92
N LEU A 16 -5.33 1.67 25.38
CA LEU A 16 -5.42 0.50 24.51
C LEU A 16 -6.77 0.56 23.78
N SER A 17 -6.84 1.37 22.73
CA SER A 17 -7.90 1.33 21.73
C SER A 17 -7.72 0.08 20.88
N LEU A 18 -8.13 -1.07 21.42
CA LEU A 18 -8.60 -2.17 20.58
C LEU A 18 -9.94 -1.72 19.98
N GLY A 19 -9.83 -0.81 19.01
CA GLY A 19 -10.92 -0.39 18.14
C GLY A 19 -11.51 -1.62 17.50
N SER A 20 -12.81 -1.80 17.70
CA SER A 20 -13.58 -2.80 16.99
C SER A 20 -13.46 -2.51 15.51
N LEU A 21 -12.65 -3.30 14.80
CA LEU A 21 -12.65 -3.37 13.35
C LEU A 21 -14.04 -3.82 12.92
N ALA A 22 -14.93 -2.87 12.67
CA ALA A 22 -15.97 -3.08 11.69
C ALA A 22 -15.23 -3.33 10.37
N LEU A 23 -15.25 -4.58 9.91
CA LEU A 23 -14.91 -4.93 8.53
C LEU A 23 -15.96 -4.29 7.62
N ALA A 24 -15.88 -2.99 7.41
CA ALA A 24 -16.13 -2.48 6.08
C ALA A 24 -14.88 -2.90 5.30
N ALA A 25 -15.04 -3.78 4.33
CA ALA A 25 -14.02 -4.07 3.33
C ALA A 25 -13.86 -2.80 2.47
N VAL A 26 -13.32 -1.74 3.05
CA VAL A 26 -12.70 -0.68 2.28
C VAL A 26 -11.47 -1.35 1.67
N PRO A 27 -11.30 -1.37 0.34
CA PRO A 27 -10.06 -1.84 -0.25
C PRO A 27 -8.95 -1.05 0.45
N ALA A 28 -7.99 -1.75 1.03
CA ALA A 28 -6.80 -1.12 1.58
C ALA A 28 -6.01 -0.55 0.39
N GLN A 29 -6.46 0.59 -0.12
CA GLN A 29 -5.63 1.53 -0.84
C GLN A 29 -4.71 2.13 0.21
N ALA A 30 -3.71 1.35 0.63
CA ALA A 30 -2.53 1.94 1.20
C ALA A 30 -1.91 2.72 0.03
N ASP A 31 -2.21 4.02 -0.04
CA ASP A 31 -1.40 4.97 -0.79
C ASP A 31 0.02 4.74 -0.32
N THR A 32 0.84 4.09 -1.16
CA THR A 32 2.27 4.12 -0.96
C THR A 32 2.71 5.59 -0.93
N PRO A 33 3.85 5.94 -0.33
CA PRO A 33 4.38 7.31 -0.43
C PRO A 33 4.48 7.81 -1.89
N SER A 34 4.59 6.88 -2.86
CA SER A 34 4.56 7.16 -4.31
C SER A 34 3.15 7.27 -4.91
N GLY A 35 2.09 6.88 -4.21
CA GLY A 35 0.71 6.81 -4.69
C GLY A 35 0.46 5.74 -5.74
N ILE A 36 1.35 4.74 -5.83
CA ILE A 36 1.18 3.57 -6.69
C ILE A 36 0.43 2.51 -5.90
N SER A 37 -0.74 2.11 -6.40
CA SER A 37 -1.55 1.07 -5.78
C SER A 37 -1.28 -0.30 -6.36
N ARG A 38 -1.56 -1.36 -5.58
CA ARG A 38 -1.42 -2.75 -6.01
C ARG A 38 -2.23 -3.02 -7.29
N ASP A 39 -3.45 -2.52 -7.36
CA ASP A 39 -4.32 -2.75 -8.50
C ASP A 39 -3.79 -2.08 -9.78
N MET A 40 -3.10 -0.93 -9.67
CA MET A 40 -2.40 -0.34 -10.82
C MET A 40 -1.29 -1.23 -11.35
N VAL A 41 -0.47 -1.80 -10.46
CA VAL A 41 0.62 -2.71 -10.86
C VAL A 41 0.08 -3.96 -11.53
N LEU A 42 -0.93 -4.60 -10.92
CA LEU A 42 -1.55 -5.81 -11.46
C LEU A 42 -2.26 -5.53 -12.81
N THR A 43 -2.94 -4.39 -12.92
CA THR A 43 -3.60 -3.96 -14.17
C THR A 43 -2.57 -3.71 -15.27
N ALA A 44 -1.47 -3.02 -14.94
CA ALA A 44 -0.38 -2.79 -15.87
C ALA A 44 0.27 -4.10 -16.33
N ALA A 45 0.62 -4.99 -15.39
CA ALA A 45 1.25 -6.28 -15.71
C ALA A 45 0.35 -7.16 -16.59
N ALA A 46 -0.96 -7.20 -16.29
CA ALA A 46 -1.93 -7.94 -17.08
C ALA A 46 -2.07 -7.36 -18.50
N GLY A 47 -2.18 -6.03 -18.63
CA GLY A 47 -2.26 -5.38 -19.94
C GLY A 47 -1.01 -5.57 -20.78
N VAL A 48 0.18 -5.43 -20.18
CA VAL A 48 1.46 -5.66 -20.85
C VAL A 48 1.60 -7.11 -21.34
N ARG A 49 1.12 -8.09 -20.56
CA ARG A 49 1.11 -9.51 -21.01
C ARG A 49 0.08 -9.80 -22.09
N ALA A 50 -1.04 -9.08 -22.10
CA ALA A 50 -2.08 -9.26 -23.11
C ALA A 50 -1.69 -8.65 -24.47
N THR A 51 -0.68 -7.78 -24.50
CA THR A 51 -0.18 -7.14 -25.71
C THR A 51 0.72 -8.07 -26.52
N PRO A 52 0.46 -8.27 -27.83
CA PRO A 52 1.36 -9.01 -28.70
C PRO A 52 2.79 -8.44 -28.66
N PRO A 53 3.83 -9.29 -28.66
CA PRO A 53 5.21 -8.83 -28.71
C PRO A 53 5.42 -7.91 -29.92
N GLY A 54 6.13 -6.80 -29.71
CA GLY A 54 6.38 -5.79 -30.74
C GLY A 54 5.26 -4.77 -30.99
N THR A 55 4.11 -4.89 -30.32
CA THR A 55 3.02 -3.88 -30.41
C THR A 55 2.86 -3.02 -29.15
N GLY A 56 3.57 -3.37 -28.07
CA GLY A 56 3.57 -2.65 -26.81
C GLY A 56 4.51 -1.47 -26.84
N THR A 57 4.11 -0.39 -27.49
CA THR A 57 4.85 0.87 -27.45
C THR A 57 3.85 2.01 -27.56
N VAL A 58 3.86 2.89 -26.56
CA VAL A 58 3.17 4.17 -26.66
C VAL A 58 4.22 5.17 -27.10
N LEU A 59 4.17 5.62 -28.35
CA LEU A 59 4.94 6.76 -28.85
C LEU A 59 3.94 7.82 -29.33
N PHE A 60 4.15 9.07 -28.95
CA PHE A 60 3.34 10.23 -29.34
C PHE A 60 1.85 10.14 -28.98
N GLY A 61 1.55 9.64 -27.77
CA GLY A 61 0.20 9.71 -27.19
C GLY A 61 -0.81 8.68 -27.68
N ASP A 62 -0.57 8.02 -28.81
CA ASP A 62 -1.42 6.94 -29.32
C ASP A 62 -1.04 5.62 -28.68
N ALA A 63 -1.79 5.26 -27.65
CA ALA A 63 -1.53 4.09 -26.83
C ALA A 63 -1.98 2.79 -27.51
N LYS A 64 -1.32 2.42 -28.60
CA LYS A 64 -1.54 1.14 -29.28
C LYS A 64 -0.89 0.03 -28.44
N GLY A 65 -1.65 -1.00 -28.08
CA GLY A 65 -1.08 -2.24 -27.50
C GLY A 65 -1.60 -2.64 -26.13
N TYR A 66 -1.49 -1.79 -25.09
CA TYR A 66 -1.69 -2.22 -23.69
C TYR A 66 -3.15 -2.25 -23.18
N GLY A 67 -4.08 -1.65 -23.92
CA GLY A 67 -5.46 -1.43 -23.45
C GLY A 67 -5.58 -0.21 -22.52
N SER A 68 -6.76 0.40 -22.48
CA SER A 68 -6.97 1.72 -21.83
C SER A 68 -6.68 1.73 -20.33
N ALA A 69 -7.03 0.66 -19.60
CA ALA A 69 -6.82 0.55 -18.17
C ALA A 69 -5.32 0.41 -17.80
N ALA A 70 -4.59 -0.45 -18.51
CA ALA A 70 -3.15 -0.63 -18.29
C ALA A 70 -2.36 0.61 -18.68
N ASN A 71 -2.72 1.28 -19.78
CA ASN A 71 -2.13 2.55 -20.18
C ASN A 71 -2.31 3.64 -19.11
N ARG A 72 -3.52 3.74 -18.53
CA ARG A 72 -3.78 4.68 -17.43
C ARG A 72 -2.93 4.37 -16.21
N ALA A 73 -2.81 3.08 -15.85
CA ALA A 73 -1.97 2.65 -14.74
C ALA A 73 -0.48 2.96 -14.98
N LEU A 74 0.03 2.65 -16.17
CA LEU A 74 1.42 2.91 -16.57
C LEU A 74 1.74 4.41 -16.57
N LYS A 75 0.91 5.26 -17.19
CA LYS A 75 1.07 6.73 -17.14
C LYS A 75 1.12 7.24 -15.71
N ALA A 76 0.18 6.81 -14.87
CA ALA A 76 0.14 7.26 -13.49
C ALA A 76 1.37 6.79 -12.70
N MET A 77 1.94 5.61 -12.97
CA MET A 77 3.21 5.18 -12.38
C MET A 77 4.39 6.02 -12.88
N VAL A 78 4.48 6.29 -14.18
CA VAL A 78 5.53 7.14 -14.78
C VAL A 78 5.54 8.52 -14.15
N ASN A 79 4.38 9.19 -14.08
CA ASN A 79 4.31 10.54 -13.52
C ASN A 79 4.75 10.60 -12.05
N ARG A 80 4.51 9.53 -11.29
CA ARG A 80 4.89 9.45 -9.87
C ARG A 80 6.36 9.15 -9.66
N VAL A 81 6.95 8.27 -10.48
CA VAL A 81 8.33 7.79 -10.29
C VAL A 81 9.35 8.66 -11.00
N CYS A 82 9.05 9.09 -12.22
CA CYS A 82 9.95 9.91 -13.03
C CYS A 82 9.86 11.41 -12.71
N VAL A 83 8.85 11.80 -11.93
CA VAL A 83 8.55 13.20 -11.56
C VAL A 83 8.46 14.06 -12.82
N THR A 84 7.58 13.69 -13.74
CA THR A 84 7.27 14.54 -14.88
C THR A 84 6.42 15.69 -14.38
N ASP A 85 6.91 16.92 -14.50
CA ASP A 85 6.09 18.10 -14.24
C ASP A 85 5.05 18.23 -15.36
N PRO A 86 3.75 18.00 -15.11
CA PRO A 86 2.73 18.09 -16.16
C PRO A 86 2.51 19.54 -16.63
N ASP A 87 2.91 20.53 -15.82
CA ASP A 87 2.78 21.96 -16.12
C ASP A 87 4.13 22.59 -16.52
N GLY A 88 5.22 21.80 -16.47
CA GLY A 88 6.57 22.20 -16.82
C GLY A 88 6.91 21.93 -18.29
N PRO A 89 8.16 22.20 -18.71
CA PRO A 89 8.60 22.02 -20.09
C PRO A 89 8.82 20.54 -20.49
N GLU A 90 8.54 19.60 -19.58
CA GLU A 90 8.78 18.18 -19.80
C GLU A 90 7.58 17.52 -20.50
N LEU A 91 7.80 17.01 -21.71
CA LEU A 91 6.80 16.25 -22.46
C LEU A 91 7.10 14.75 -22.39
N SER A 92 6.18 13.97 -21.82
CA SER A 92 6.23 12.51 -21.92
C SER A 92 5.80 12.08 -23.32
N LEU A 93 6.75 11.66 -24.15
CA LEU A 93 6.48 11.13 -25.48
C LEU A 93 5.78 9.78 -25.43
N GLY A 94 6.07 8.99 -24.40
CA GLY A 94 5.77 7.57 -24.46
C GLY A 94 6.42 6.72 -23.40
N PHE A 95 6.05 5.46 -23.38
CA PHE A 95 6.71 4.44 -22.57
C PHE A 95 6.64 3.06 -23.22
N ILE A 96 7.66 2.26 -22.90
CA ILE A 96 7.74 0.84 -23.18
C ILE A 96 7.70 0.12 -21.84
N ALA A 97 6.87 -0.91 -21.73
CA ALA A 97 6.76 -1.71 -20.54
C ALA A 97 6.94 -3.20 -20.86
N GLY A 98 7.59 -3.90 -19.93
CA GLY A 98 7.70 -5.36 -19.91
C GLY A 98 7.13 -5.90 -18.61
N ALA A 99 6.40 -7.02 -18.67
CA ALA A 99 5.83 -7.65 -17.49
C ALA A 99 6.68 -8.84 -17.04
N ALA A 100 6.65 -9.13 -15.75
CA ALA A 100 7.14 -10.39 -15.23
C ALA A 100 6.28 -11.56 -15.72
N ALA A 101 6.87 -12.76 -15.76
CA ALA A 101 6.14 -13.98 -16.04
C ALA A 101 5.01 -14.18 -15.00
N PRO A 102 3.81 -14.63 -15.44
CA PRO A 102 2.70 -14.86 -14.52
C PRO A 102 2.93 -16.12 -13.66
N GLY A 103 2.14 -16.26 -12.58
CA GLY A 103 2.05 -17.50 -11.81
C GLY A 103 2.72 -17.49 -10.44
N GLY A 104 3.36 -16.38 -10.04
CA GLY A 104 3.95 -16.21 -8.70
C GLY A 104 3.00 -15.63 -7.65
N SER A 105 3.49 -15.54 -6.39
CA SER A 105 2.83 -14.77 -5.31
C SER A 105 2.95 -13.25 -5.49
N THR A 106 3.73 -12.82 -6.48
CA THR A 106 4.00 -11.44 -6.84
C THR A 106 3.92 -11.27 -8.35
N ASP A 107 3.64 -10.05 -8.77
CA ASP A 107 3.56 -9.63 -10.15
C ASP A 107 4.24 -8.27 -10.29
N GLY A 108 4.63 -7.90 -11.50
CA GLY A 108 5.35 -6.65 -11.69
C GLY A 108 5.61 -6.30 -13.14
N VAL A 109 6.05 -5.06 -13.31
CA VAL A 109 6.42 -4.49 -14.62
C VAL A 109 7.73 -3.74 -14.50
N VAL A 110 8.51 -3.74 -15.57
CA VAL A 110 9.55 -2.74 -15.84
C VAL A 110 9.00 -1.75 -16.84
N VAL A 111 9.24 -0.46 -16.62
CA VAL A 111 8.76 0.63 -17.46
C VAL A 111 9.94 1.52 -17.81
N SER A 112 10.02 1.91 -19.08
CA SER A 112 10.96 2.90 -19.61
C SER A 112 10.16 3.99 -20.30
N ALA A 113 10.19 5.19 -19.75
CA ALA A 113 9.48 6.35 -20.29
C ALA A 113 10.46 7.31 -20.98
N TYR A 114 10.05 7.84 -22.13
CA TYR A 114 10.80 8.86 -22.88
C TYR A 114 10.23 10.22 -22.49
N ILE A 115 11.09 11.08 -21.96
CA ILE A 115 10.75 12.42 -21.47
C ILE A 115 11.61 13.41 -22.24
N LEU A 116 10.99 14.29 -23.02
CA LEU A 116 11.68 15.41 -23.67
C LEU A 116 11.63 16.64 -22.78
N ASN A 117 12.67 17.47 -22.84
CA ASN A 117 12.67 18.80 -22.26
C ASN A 117 12.57 19.84 -23.38
N ILE A 118 11.41 20.48 -23.49
CA ILE A 118 11.09 21.44 -24.57
C ILE A 118 11.84 22.77 -24.38
N GLU A 119 12.21 23.14 -23.15
CA GLU A 119 12.94 24.40 -22.88
C GLU A 119 14.41 24.36 -23.33
N ALA A 120 15.01 23.16 -23.33
CA ALA A 120 16.37 22.95 -23.83
C ALA A 120 16.48 23.09 -25.35
N SER A 121 15.35 23.14 -26.07
CA SER A 121 15.29 23.30 -27.53
C SER A 121 15.49 24.74 -28.03
N SER A 122 15.83 25.68 -27.14
CA SER A 122 16.01 27.08 -27.49
C SER A 122 17.30 27.27 -28.32
N SER A 123 17.11 27.67 -29.59
CA SER A 123 18.06 28.17 -30.61
C SER A 123 18.65 27.21 -31.66
N SER A 124 18.59 25.88 -31.51
CA SER A 124 19.19 24.94 -32.49
C SER A 124 18.25 23.84 -33.03
N GLY A 125 16.94 23.89 -32.74
CA GLY A 125 15.97 22.89 -33.21
C GLY A 125 16.23 21.46 -32.70
N SER A 126 16.93 21.37 -31.58
CA SER A 126 17.63 20.19 -31.10
C SER A 126 17.06 19.80 -29.74
N GLU A 127 16.22 18.76 -29.71
CA GLU A 127 15.51 18.33 -28.51
C GLU A 127 16.43 17.48 -27.61
N ALA A 128 16.65 17.94 -26.37
CA ALA A 128 17.29 17.13 -25.34
C ALA A 128 16.23 16.42 -24.51
N GLY A 129 16.55 15.21 -24.04
CA GLY A 129 15.60 14.45 -23.23
C GLY A 129 16.29 13.45 -22.30
N ARG A 130 15.47 12.64 -21.64
CA ARG A 130 15.90 11.54 -20.79
C ARG A 130 15.00 10.33 -20.97
N VAL A 131 15.59 9.14 -20.87
CA VAL A 131 14.86 7.90 -20.65
C VAL A 131 14.84 7.64 -19.14
N CYS A 132 13.64 7.58 -18.58
CA CYS A 132 13.41 7.24 -17.18
C CYS A 132 12.94 5.79 -17.07
N SER A 133 13.75 4.91 -16.47
CA SER A 133 13.43 3.50 -16.30
C SER A 133 13.26 3.12 -14.83
N PHE A 134 12.26 2.31 -14.52
CA PHE A 134 12.00 1.81 -13.17
C PHE A 134 11.26 0.46 -13.22
N GLY A 135 11.42 -0.33 -12.16
CA GLY A 135 10.66 -1.55 -11.92
C GLY A 135 9.62 -1.36 -10.83
N VAL A 136 8.45 -1.98 -10.95
CA VAL A 136 7.41 -1.98 -9.94
C VAL A 136 6.93 -3.41 -9.71
N LEU A 137 6.73 -3.80 -8.45
CA LEU A 137 6.10 -5.05 -8.09
C LEU A 137 5.04 -4.90 -7.00
N ALA A 138 4.08 -5.82 -7.01
CA ALA A 138 3.03 -5.95 -6.02
C ALA A 138 2.73 -7.42 -5.76
N PRO A 139 2.26 -7.80 -4.54
CA PRO A 139 1.82 -9.14 -4.26
C PRO A 139 0.47 -9.42 -4.93
N VAL A 140 0.29 -10.63 -5.43
CA VAL A 140 -1.00 -11.09 -5.98
C VAL A 140 -2.01 -11.37 -4.87
N GLY A 141 -1.56 -11.77 -3.67
CA GLY A 141 -2.43 -11.99 -2.52
C GLY A 141 -2.83 -10.70 -1.81
N LEU A 142 -4.11 -10.53 -1.48
CA LEU A 142 -4.57 -9.43 -0.62
C LEU A 142 -3.89 -9.47 0.76
N ARG A 143 -3.55 -8.30 1.31
CA ARG A 143 -2.93 -8.13 2.64
C ARG A 143 -1.60 -8.88 2.79
N SER A 144 -0.84 -8.98 1.71
CA SER A 144 0.50 -9.51 1.74
C SER A 144 1.50 -8.37 1.78
N VAL A 145 2.56 -8.52 2.55
CA VAL A 145 3.68 -7.58 2.60
C VAL A 145 4.86 -8.21 1.89
N LEU A 146 5.46 -7.48 0.96
CA LEU A 146 6.67 -7.87 0.27
C LEU A 146 7.88 -7.61 1.15
N THR A 147 8.84 -8.52 1.10
CA THR A 147 10.17 -8.38 1.69
C THR A 147 11.20 -9.00 0.75
N GLY A 148 12.40 -8.44 0.66
CA GLY A 148 13.46 -9.02 -0.18
C GLY A 148 14.37 -7.97 -0.82
N THR A 149 14.79 -8.23 -2.04
CA THR A 149 15.68 -7.36 -2.82
C THR A 149 15.21 -7.22 -4.25
N ALA A 150 15.37 -6.04 -4.83
CA ALA A 150 15.05 -5.74 -6.21
C ALA A 150 16.18 -4.96 -6.87
N ALA A 151 16.46 -5.23 -8.14
CA ALA A 151 17.48 -4.56 -8.91
C ALA A 151 16.96 -4.22 -10.31
N LEU A 152 17.39 -3.07 -10.81
CA LEU A 152 17.22 -2.63 -12.19
C LEU A 152 18.59 -2.65 -12.87
N THR A 153 18.67 -3.03 -14.15
CA THR A 153 19.94 -3.01 -14.89
C THR A 153 20.68 -1.69 -14.72
N GLY A 154 21.96 -1.76 -14.35
CA GLY A 154 22.80 -0.57 -14.13
C GLY A 154 22.56 0.17 -12.82
N ALA A 155 21.67 -0.33 -11.95
CA ALA A 155 21.40 0.24 -10.63
C ALA A 155 21.75 -0.77 -9.51
N PRO A 156 22.16 -0.29 -8.31
CA PRO A 156 22.37 -1.16 -7.16
C PRO A 156 21.07 -1.83 -6.72
N ALA A 157 21.17 -3.04 -6.15
CA ALA A 157 20.03 -3.71 -5.55
C ALA A 157 19.51 -2.94 -4.33
N VAL A 158 18.20 -2.82 -4.20
CA VAL A 158 17.51 -2.10 -3.14
C VAL A 158 16.62 -3.07 -2.36
N ALA A 159 16.51 -2.86 -1.05
CA ALA A 159 15.62 -3.65 -0.20
C ALA A 159 14.15 -3.41 -0.57
N VAL A 160 13.40 -4.49 -0.78
CA VAL A 160 11.95 -4.48 -1.01
C VAL A 160 11.26 -4.56 0.34
N SER A 161 10.32 -3.65 0.60
CA SER A 161 9.46 -3.67 1.78
C SER A 161 8.13 -2.99 1.49
N GLY A 162 7.03 -3.58 1.97
CA GLY A 162 5.69 -2.98 1.91
C GLY A 162 4.74 -3.71 0.95
N ASP A 163 3.56 -3.12 0.72
CA ASP A 163 2.50 -3.74 -0.08
C ASP A 163 2.71 -3.55 -1.58
N VAL A 164 3.44 -2.51 -1.98
CA VAL A 164 3.86 -2.24 -3.36
C VAL A 164 5.25 -1.64 -3.27
N PHE A 165 6.12 -2.02 -4.21
CA PHE A 165 7.47 -1.49 -4.29
C PHE A 165 7.76 -0.99 -5.69
N ALA A 166 8.36 0.19 -5.79
CA ALA A 166 8.95 0.71 -7.02
C ALA A 166 10.44 0.95 -6.77
N THR A 167 11.29 0.56 -7.72
CA THR A 167 12.72 0.90 -7.67
C THR A 167 12.87 2.42 -7.81
N PRO A 168 14.00 2.98 -7.32
CA PRO A 168 14.43 4.29 -7.78
C PRO A 168 14.47 4.35 -9.31
N ALA A 169 14.13 5.51 -9.88
CA ALA A 169 14.25 5.76 -11.31
C ALA A 169 15.72 5.83 -11.73
N SER A 170 16.07 5.16 -12.82
CA SER A 170 17.30 5.38 -13.56
C SER A 170 17.02 6.37 -14.69
N ASN A 171 17.78 7.45 -14.76
CA ASN A 171 17.63 8.47 -15.80
C ASN A 171 18.87 8.46 -16.71
N ILE A 172 18.66 8.27 -18.01
CA ILE A 172 19.70 8.32 -19.03
C ILE A 172 19.38 9.51 -19.93
N ALA A 173 20.19 10.56 -19.85
CA ALA A 173 20.06 11.72 -20.73
C ALA A 173 20.45 11.35 -22.16
N PHE A 174 19.76 11.93 -23.14
CA PHE A 174 20.15 11.91 -24.54
C PHE A 174 20.19 13.33 -25.10
N GLY A 175 21.20 13.58 -25.91
CA GLY A 175 21.41 14.86 -26.57
C GLY A 175 20.86 14.87 -28.00
N PRO A 176 20.77 16.06 -28.61
CA PRO A 176 20.15 16.25 -29.92
C PRO A 176 20.91 15.63 -31.09
N SER A 177 22.20 15.39 -30.92
CA SER A 177 23.09 14.75 -31.91
C SER A 177 23.44 13.31 -31.56
N SER A 178 22.93 12.79 -30.44
CA SER A 178 23.08 11.39 -30.11
C SER A 178 22.04 10.60 -30.90
N PRO A 179 22.42 9.54 -31.65
CA PRO A 179 21.44 8.55 -32.04
C PRO A 179 20.69 8.11 -30.77
N GLU A 180 19.38 7.86 -30.90
CA GLU A 180 18.53 7.41 -29.79
C GLU A 180 19.34 6.48 -28.90
N PRO A 181 19.40 6.75 -27.58
CA PRO A 181 20.32 6.03 -26.75
C PRO A 181 20.01 4.55 -26.93
N SER A 182 21.01 3.78 -27.37
CA SER A 182 20.96 2.33 -27.45
C SER A 182 20.90 1.80 -26.02
N THR A 183 19.81 2.13 -25.36
CA THR A 183 19.51 1.78 -24.00
C THR A 183 19.28 0.28 -24.04
N GLY A 184 20.30 -0.46 -23.61
CA GLY A 184 20.16 -1.88 -23.38
C GLY A 184 18.87 -2.11 -22.60
N THR A 185 18.11 -3.12 -22.99
CA THR A 185 16.77 -3.36 -22.45
C THR A 185 16.81 -3.44 -20.92
N PRO A 186 16.25 -2.46 -20.19
CA PRO A 186 16.31 -2.51 -18.74
C PRO A 186 15.61 -3.77 -18.28
N THR A 187 16.36 -4.53 -17.50
CA THR A 187 15.92 -5.76 -16.87
C THR A 187 15.67 -5.43 -15.41
N PHE A 188 14.46 -5.70 -14.97
CA PHE A 188 14.07 -5.62 -13.58
C PHE A 188 14.06 -7.03 -13.01
N THR A 189 14.74 -7.23 -11.89
CA THR A 189 14.72 -8.49 -11.13
C THR A 189 14.33 -8.20 -9.69
N ALA A 190 13.54 -9.09 -9.10
CA ALA A 190 13.25 -9.01 -7.68
C ALA A 190 13.06 -10.41 -7.10
N SER A 191 13.55 -10.63 -5.89
CA SER A 191 13.42 -11.89 -5.18
C SER A 191 13.17 -11.65 -3.70
N GLY A 192 12.47 -12.58 -3.07
CA GLY A 192 12.14 -12.47 -1.66
C GLY A 192 10.91 -13.25 -1.28
N ASN A 193 10.10 -12.65 -0.41
CA ASN A 193 8.98 -13.28 0.27
C ASN A 193 7.76 -12.37 0.28
N ALA A 194 6.61 -12.90 -0.16
CA ALA A 194 5.31 -12.28 0.05
C ALA A 194 4.69 -12.90 1.31
N ILE A 195 4.57 -12.08 2.37
CA ILE A 195 4.11 -12.53 3.69
C ILE A 195 2.63 -12.18 3.85
N GLN A 196 1.76 -13.18 3.79
CA GLN A 196 0.34 -13.00 4.04
C GLN A 196 0.01 -13.25 5.52
N SER A 197 -0.68 -12.29 6.15
CA SER A 197 -1.13 -12.42 7.54
C SER A 197 -2.61 -12.80 7.61
N ASN A 198 -2.89 -14.01 8.06
CA ASN A 198 -4.24 -14.54 8.22
C ASN A 198 -4.61 -14.66 9.70
N VAL A 199 -5.79 -14.20 10.08
CA VAL A 199 -6.31 -14.39 11.45
C VAL A 199 -7.18 -15.64 11.47
N VAL A 200 -6.69 -16.69 12.12
CA VAL A 200 -7.40 -17.97 12.23
C VAL A 200 -7.93 -18.20 13.64
N LYS A 201 -9.06 -18.92 13.72
CA LYS A 201 -9.61 -19.38 14.99
C LYS A 201 -8.95 -20.71 15.34
N VAL A 202 -8.16 -20.72 16.41
CA VAL A 202 -7.58 -21.94 16.96
C VAL A 202 -8.41 -22.35 18.17
N LYS A 203 -8.74 -23.64 18.26
CA LYS A 203 -9.50 -24.20 19.40
C LYS A 203 -8.77 -23.91 20.71
N ASP A 204 -9.48 -23.32 21.66
CA ASP A 204 -8.97 -22.97 22.99
C ASP A 204 -10.08 -23.29 24.00
N LYS A 205 -10.05 -24.52 24.51
CA LYS A 205 -11.06 -25.00 25.45
C LYS A 205 -10.91 -24.25 26.78
N LYS A 206 -11.76 -23.24 26.98
CA LYS A 206 -11.83 -22.53 28.26
C LYS A 206 -12.39 -23.42 29.36
N THR A 207 -11.67 -23.50 30.46
CA THR A 207 -12.10 -24.24 31.65
C THR A 207 -13.27 -23.53 32.36
N THR A 208 -13.99 -24.26 33.21
CA THR A 208 -15.08 -23.69 34.01
C THR A 208 -14.60 -22.55 34.92
N SER A 209 -13.40 -22.66 35.50
CA SER A 209 -12.79 -21.61 36.33
C SER A 209 -12.52 -20.34 35.52
N GLN A 210 -11.99 -20.47 34.30
CA GLN A 210 -11.75 -19.33 33.40
C GLN A 210 -13.05 -18.63 32.99
N LYS A 211 -14.11 -19.40 32.69
CA LYS A 211 -15.44 -18.83 32.37
C LYS A 211 -16.03 -18.06 33.56
N LYS A 212 -15.92 -18.62 34.78
CA LYS A 212 -16.33 -17.93 36.02
C LYS A 212 -15.55 -16.63 36.21
N ALA A 213 -14.22 -16.66 36.07
CA ALA A 213 -13.38 -15.47 36.19
C ALA A 213 -13.72 -14.40 35.13
N ALA A 214 -14.02 -14.81 33.89
CA ALA A 214 -14.46 -13.90 32.84
C ALA A 214 -15.80 -13.22 33.18
N LYS A 215 -16.75 -13.97 33.77
CA LYS A 215 -18.04 -13.41 34.24
C LYS A 215 -17.84 -12.39 35.36
N VAL A 216 -17.00 -12.70 36.36
CA VAL A 216 -16.67 -11.75 37.44
C VAL A 216 -16.08 -10.45 36.88
N LYS A 217 -15.17 -10.55 35.90
CA LYS A 217 -14.61 -9.36 35.20
C LYS A 217 -15.68 -8.57 34.45
N TYR A 218 -16.60 -9.25 33.75
CA TYR A 218 -17.71 -8.61 33.06
C TYR A 218 -18.64 -7.85 34.02
N ASP A 219 -19.03 -8.47 35.14
CA ASP A 219 -19.91 -7.86 36.13
C ASP A 219 -19.23 -6.63 36.79
N LYS A 220 -17.92 -6.72 37.07
CA LYS A 220 -17.13 -5.58 37.56
C LYS A 220 -17.13 -4.41 36.56
N ARG A 221 -16.94 -4.71 35.26
CA ARG A 221 -16.99 -3.69 34.18
C ARG A 221 -18.36 -3.04 34.06
N LEU A 222 -19.44 -3.82 34.16
CA LEU A 222 -20.81 -3.28 34.15
C LEU A 222 -21.11 -2.39 35.36
N LYS A 223 -20.70 -2.79 36.57
CA LYS A 223 -20.85 -1.96 37.77
C LYS A 223 -20.10 -0.64 37.63
N ALA A 224 -18.86 -0.67 37.13
CA ALA A 224 -18.08 0.53 36.86
C ALA A 224 -18.74 1.44 35.81
N ALA A 225 -19.24 0.86 34.72
CA ALA A 225 -19.96 1.61 33.67
C ALA A 225 -21.24 2.25 34.20
N LYS A 226 -22.02 1.54 35.04
CA LYS A 226 -23.21 2.09 35.71
C LYS A 226 -22.85 3.22 36.67
N LYS A 227 -21.80 3.06 37.49
CA LYS A 227 -21.32 4.11 38.41
C LYS A 227 -20.87 5.36 37.65
N ALA A 228 -20.17 5.20 36.52
CA ALA A 228 -19.77 6.31 35.66
C ALA A 228 -20.97 7.02 35.02
N TYR A 229 -21.98 6.25 34.59
CA TYR A 229 -23.23 6.80 34.06
C TYR A 229 -23.98 7.63 35.10
N LYS A 230 -24.17 7.11 36.32
CA LYS A 230 -24.82 7.86 37.41
C LYS A 230 -24.07 9.17 37.71
N LYS A 231 -22.74 9.12 37.89
CA LYS A 231 -21.92 10.31 38.07
C LYS A 231 -22.01 11.32 36.92
N ALA A 232 -22.16 10.83 35.68
CA ALA A 232 -22.32 11.69 34.52
C ALA A 232 -23.70 12.38 34.50
N LEU A 233 -24.75 11.68 34.93
CA LEU A 233 -26.08 12.29 35.10
C LEU A 233 -26.08 13.34 36.21
N ASP A 234 -25.51 13.00 37.38
CA ASP A 234 -25.46 13.89 38.54
C ASP A 234 -24.70 15.21 38.25
N LYS A 235 -23.64 15.15 37.42
CA LYS A 235 -22.80 16.32 37.09
C LYS A 235 -23.32 17.19 35.96
N ALA A 236 -24.16 16.66 35.07
CA ALA A 236 -24.34 17.24 33.75
C ALA A 236 -25.74 17.84 33.51
N GLY A 237 -26.67 17.72 34.48
CA GLY A 237 -28.05 18.16 34.33
C GLY A 237 -28.82 17.36 33.24
N SER A 238 -30.11 17.68 33.06
CA SER A 238 -30.99 16.97 32.10
C SER A 238 -30.53 17.08 30.62
N SER A 239 -29.84 18.17 30.27
CA SER A 239 -29.43 18.51 28.89
C SER A 239 -28.31 17.62 28.31
N LYS A 240 -27.53 16.92 29.14
CA LYS A 240 -26.44 16.01 28.68
C LYS A 240 -26.75 14.52 28.85
N SER A 241 -27.99 14.18 29.21
CA SER A 241 -28.46 12.80 29.44
C SER A 241 -28.26 11.88 28.22
N LYS A 242 -28.45 12.40 26.99
CA LYS A 242 -28.26 11.65 25.73
C LYS A 242 -26.81 11.20 25.53
N ALA A 243 -25.84 12.08 25.78
CA ALA A 243 -24.41 11.76 25.67
C ALA A 243 -23.98 10.74 26.73
N ALA A 244 -24.43 10.89 27.98
CA ALA A 244 -24.17 9.93 29.05
C ALA A 244 -24.74 8.53 28.72
N LYS A 245 -25.95 8.47 28.17
CA LYS A 245 -26.60 7.22 27.75
C LYS A 245 -25.83 6.55 26.62
N ALA A 246 -25.39 7.30 25.60
CA ALA A 246 -24.56 6.78 24.50
C ALA A 246 -23.22 6.22 25.01
N ALA A 247 -22.54 6.92 25.92
CA ALA A 247 -21.30 6.44 26.51
C ALA A 247 -21.51 5.14 27.32
N TRP A 248 -22.62 5.04 28.07
CA TRP A 248 -22.97 3.83 28.81
C TRP A 248 -23.27 2.65 27.89
N THR A 249 -24.07 2.83 26.84
CA THR A 249 -24.39 1.76 25.89
C THR A 249 -23.15 1.28 25.15
N ALA A 250 -22.24 2.18 24.75
CA ALA A 250 -20.95 1.84 24.17
C ALA A 250 -20.10 0.98 25.13
N LYS A 251 -19.97 1.39 26.40
CA LYS A 251 -19.24 0.63 27.43
C LYS A 251 -19.87 -0.74 27.69
N LYS A 252 -21.20 -0.83 27.73
CA LYS A 252 -21.94 -2.10 27.87
C LYS A 252 -21.68 -3.02 26.68
N LYS A 253 -21.74 -2.51 25.45
CA LYS A 253 -21.45 -3.26 24.22
C LYS A 253 -20.02 -3.79 24.21
N ALA A 254 -19.04 -2.95 24.55
CA ALA A 254 -17.63 -3.33 24.65
C ALA A 254 -17.39 -4.40 25.74
N ALA A 255 -17.99 -4.25 26.92
CA ALA A 255 -17.90 -5.24 28.00
C ALA A 255 -18.49 -6.59 27.57
N LYS A 256 -19.66 -6.59 26.91
CA LYS A 256 -20.31 -7.81 26.40
C LYS A 256 -19.48 -8.48 25.31
N ALA A 257 -18.89 -7.71 24.40
CA ALA A 257 -18.00 -8.24 23.36
C ALA A 257 -16.76 -8.89 23.97
N ALA A 258 -16.10 -8.22 24.92
CA ALA A 258 -14.93 -8.78 25.62
C ALA A 258 -15.27 -10.03 26.43
N TYR A 259 -16.45 -10.08 27.07
CA TYR A 259 -16.91 -11.28 27.76
C TYR A 259 -17.13 -12.44 26.79
N ARG A 260 -17.85 -12.20 25.68
CA ARG A 260 -18.09 -13.19 24.63
C ARG A 260 -16.79 -13.76 24.08
N TYR A 261 -15.78 -12.92 23.85
CA TYR A 261 -14.46 -13.36 23.43
C TYR A 261 -13.74 -14.17 24.52
N ALA A 262 -13.77 -13.71 25.78
CA ALA A 262 -13.08 -14.40 26.88
C ALA A 262 -13.63 -15.81 27.18
N ILE A 263 -14.91 -16.05 26.89
CA ILE A 263 -15.54 -17.37 27.04
C ILE A 263 -15.61 -18.13 25.71
N ALA A 264 -15.17 -17.53 24.60
CA ALA A 264 -15.16 -18.18 23.31
C ALA A 264 -14.24 -19.41 23.41
N GLY A 265 -14.71 -20.56 22.93
CA GLY A 265 -13.91 -21.80 22.88
C GLY A 265 -12.79 -21.76 21.84
N TYR A 266 -12.36 -20.56 21.45
CA TYR A 266 -11.32 -20.32 20.47
C TYR A 266 -10.50 -19.08 20.85
N LYS A 267 -9.25 -19.06 20.40
CA LYS A 267 -8.40 -17.87 20.36
C LYS A 267 -8.14 -17.48 18.91
N LEU A 268 -8.08 -16.18 18.64
CA LEU A 268 -7.63 -15.70 17.33
C LEU A 268 -6.10 -15.70 17.33
N VAL A 269 -5.49 -16.37 16.36
CA VAL A 269 -4.04 -16.40 16.17
C VAL A 269 -3.73 -15.84 14.80
N THR A 270 -2.74 -14.95 14.72
CA THR A 270 -2.21 -14.49 13.44
C THR A 270 -1.24 -15.54 12.93
N GLN A 271 -1.60 -16.20 11.85
CA GLN A 271 -0.71 -17.06 11.08
C GLN A 271 -0.08 -16.25 9.95
N LYS A 272 1.23 -16.39 9.78
CA LYS A 272 1.95 -15.83 8.65
C LYS A 272 2.21 -16.96 7.65
N VAL A 273 1.74 -16.79 6.43
CA VAL A 273 2.08 -17.66 5.30
C VAL A 273 3.17 -16.95 4.52
N ASN A 274 4.29 -17.63 4.32
CA ASN A 274 5.39 -17.10 3.56
C ASN A 274 5.40 -17.72 2.16
N SER A 275 5.28 -16.89 1.12
CA SER A 275 5.29 -17.32 -0.27
C SER A 275 6.52 -16.73 -0.96
N PRO A 276 7.62 -17.51 -1.12
CA PRO A 276 8.81 -17.02 -1.79
C PRO A 276 8.51 -16.66 -3.24
N PHE A 277 9.21 -15.65 -3.76
CA PHE A 277 9.09 -15.21 -5.14
C PHE A 277 10.45 -14.89 -5.75
N SER A 278 10.52 -15.04 -7.07
CA SER A 278 11.61 -14.56 -7.91
C SER A 278 11.01 -14.16 -9.25
N ILE A 279 11.13 -12.89 -9.61
CA ILE A 279 10.58 -12.33 -10.85
C ILE A 279 11.68 -11.65 -11.67
N SER A 280 11.52 -11.72 -12.98
CA SER A 280 12.33 -10.98 -13.95
C SER A 280 11.40 -10.40 -15.01
N ALA A 281 11.55 -9.11 -15.31
CA ALA A 281 10.83 -8.42 -16.37
C ALA A 281 11.83 -7.68 -17.25
N LYS A 282 11.61 -7.68 -18.57
CA LYS A 282 12.47 -6.98 -19.54
C LYS A 282 11.59 -6.12 -20.44
N SER A 283 11.93 -4.85 -20.61
CA SER A 283 11.27 -4.03 -21.62
C SER A 283 11.87 -4.37 -22.99
N THR A 284 11.12 -5.05 -23.84
CA THR A 284 11.55 -5.32 -25.21
C THR A 284 11.20 -4.12 -26.10
N PRO A 285 12.16 -3.54 -26.84
CA PRO A 285 11.85 -2.53 -27.82
C PRO A 285 10.99 -3.13 -28.92
N PRO A 286 10.21 -2.32 -29.64
CA PRO A 286 9.54 -2.78 -30.85
C PRO A 286 10.59 -3.32 -31.85
N PRO A 287 10.26 -4.35 -32.64
CA PRO A 287 11.13 -4.79 -33.73
C PRO A 287 11.43 -3.60 -34.65
N ALA A 288 12.69 -3.48 -35.08
CA ALA A 288 13.06 -2.50 -36.09
C ALA A 288 12.22 -2.75 -37.37
N PRO A 289 11.75 -1.69 -38.05
CA PRO A 289 10.99 -1.81 -39.29
C PRO A 289 11.78 -2.48 -40.41
#